data_AF-A0A970D5K8-F1
#
_entry.id   AF-A0A970D5K8-F1
#
_cell.length_a   1.000
_cell.length_b   1.000
_cell.length_c   1.000
_cell.angle_alpha   90.00
_cell.angle_beta   90.00
_cell.angle_gamma   90.00
#
_symmetry.space_group_name_H-M   'P 1'
#
loop_
_entity.id
_entity.type
_entity.pdbx_description
1 polymer ?
#
loop_
_entity_poly.entity_id
_entity_poly.type
_entity_poly.pdbx_seq_one_letter_code
_entity_poly.pdbx_strand_id
1 'polypeptide(L)'
;MLIFLNGCMAKGNMAFNPPVDSESFIISGNLSVKEIVNTDLLKPSIKEGLAKIKDFSVFKVYAGELSAPVSKTGSFKLAGVPFSDDLVLRAKAEKLEFLLRISPHQLLYTNLGAVEINIQSTAEAMIYLEGKRDKKNLTPADIKAREYEADVYALRENIRKSLMLADEAVKDNVLEVPVVKETAYQVSAKILEREAKLRDANSALFNSFRRKDVELLKKIVSPSFSNDWDPASSWTDLLISLQEVFKNSEFATLNNNILDLELLPNNRARIRTKTEALLKSEITDHTIAAGTWISDTEWSLEGTAWKVLKNLPYKKGHPLQPDADGRWGEVAQAHRDFLAAGVAEEIDKIKNAVSLNFTNDFDMTSTYNDFIVTTQRRFNFFDVKDADYKIEKITFTADNEAEVKCSGFVTAYSYLMGTDVKSGNVTAVITWRKEDGSWKIYRNLPYKFTHPLNR
;
A
#
# COMPACT_ATOMS: atom_id res chain seq x y z
N MET A 1 -14.23 -10.90 42.66
CA MET A 1 -14.88 -11.35 41.42
C MET A 1 -15.07 -10.13 40.53
N LEU A 2 -14.07 -9.83 39.71
CA LEU A 2 -14.14 -8.71 38.75
C LEU A 2 -14.58 -9.27 37.40
N ILE A 3 -15.78 -8.90 37.00
CA ILE A 3 -16.36 -9.17 35.70
C ILE A 3 -15.71 -8.19 34.72
N PHE A 4 -14.91 -8.72 33.79
CA PHE A 4 -14.49 -7.99 32.60
C PHE A 4 -15.73 -7.74 31.73
N LEU A 5 -16.17 -6.48 31.67
CA LEU A 5 -17.15 -6.04 30.69
C LEU A 5 -16.47 -6.00 29.32
N ASN A 6 -16.68 -7.06 28.54
CA ASN A 6 -16.52 -7.06 27.09
C ASN A 6 -17.41 -5.95 26.51
N GLY A 7 -16.79 -4.82 26.13
CA GLY A 7 -17.45 -3.80 25.35
C GLY A 7 -17.76 -4.38 23.96
N CYS A 8 -19.04 -4.70 23.73
CA CYS A 8 -19.61 -4.91 22.41
C CYS A 8 -19.14 -3.82 21.44
N MET A 9 -18.21 -4.16 20.55
CA MET A 9 -18.01 -3.43 19.31
C MET A 9 -19.19 -3.74 18.40
N ALA A 10 -20.28 -2.97 18.54
CA ALA A 10 -21.37 -2.97 17.59
C ALA A 10 -21.34 -1.67 16.78
N LYS A 11 -20.98 -1.83 15.50
CA LYS A 11 -21.28 -0.95 14.36
C LYS A 11 -20.39 0.30 14.16
N GLY A 12 -19.15 0.04 13.77
CA GLY A 12 -18.52 0.74 12.64
C GLY A 12 -18.48 -0.24 11.46
N ASN A 13 -18.91 0.17 10.27
CA ASN A 13 -19.27 -0.73 9.17
C ASN A 13 -18.06 -1.46 8.54
N MET A 14 -17.61 -2.53 9.20
CA MET A 14 -17.04 -3.73 8.61
C MET A 14 -17.93 -4.88 9.07
N ALA A 15 -19.14 -4.97 8.53
CA ALA A 15 -19.96 -6.15 8.75
C ALA A 15 -19.26 -7.31 8.03
N PHE A 16 -18.40 -8.03 8.75
CA PHE A 16 -18.34 -9.48 8.64
C PHE A 16 -19.76 -9.94 8.97
N ASN A 17 -20.66 -9.91 7.98
CA ASN A 17 -21.79 -10.81 8.03
C ASN A 17 -21.11 -12.18 7.94
N PRO A 18 -21.09 -12.99 9.02
CA PRO A 18 -20.70 -14.37 8.82
C PRO A 18 -21.58 -14.88 7.68
N PRO A 19 -20.98 -15.51 6.66
CA PRO A 19 -21.77 -16.05 5.57
C PRO A 19 -22.87 -16.91 6.17
N VAL A 20 -24.07 -16.84 5.60
CA VAL A 20 -25.19 -17.66 6.07
C VAL A 20 -24.69 -19.11 6.11
N ASP A 21 -24.99 -19.88 7.16
CA ASP A 21 -24.46 -21.25 7.39
C ASP A 21 -24.61 -22.21 6.18
N SER A 22 -25.39 -21.81 5.16
CA SER A 22 -25.59 -22.47 3.88
C SER A 22 -24.62 -22.09 2.74
N GLU A 23 -23.70 -21.13 2.92
CA GLU A 23 -22.76 -20.77 1.84
C GLU A 23 -21.74 -21.88 1.62
N SER A 24 -21.77 -22.42 0.41
CA SER A 24 -20.84 -23.44 -0.05
C SER A 24 -20.03 -22.91 -1.23
N PHE A 25 -18.73 -23.14 -1.19
CA PHE A 25 -17.78 -22.64 -2.17
C PHE A 25 -17.41 -23.73 -3.19
N ILE A 26 -17.07 -23.28 -4.39
CA ILE A 26 -16.44 -24.11 -5.41
C ILE A 26 -14.97 -23.73 -5.47
N ILE A 27 -14.10 -24.71 -5.29
CA ILE A 27 -12.65 -24.53 -5.35
C ILE A 27 -12.12 -25.43 -6.46
N SER A 28 -11.48 -24.83 -7.47
CA SER A 28 -10.82 -25.57 -8.54
C SER A 28 -9.42 -25.07 -8.78
N GLY A 29 -8.56 -25.96 -9.27
CA GLY A 29 -7.15 -25.65 -9.38
C GLY A 29 -6.35 -26.78 -9.99
N ASN A 30 -5.03 -26.67 -9.86
CA ASN A 30 -4.09 -27.68 -10.33
C ASN A 30 -3.12 -28.10 -9.22
N LEU A 31 -2.81 -29.40 -9.20
CA LEU A 31 -1.66 -29.96 -8.50
C LEU A 31 -0.44 -29.89 -9.42
N SER A 32 0.66 -29.32 -8.93
CA SER A 32 1.89 -29.09 -9.69
C SER A 32 3.09 -29.52 -8.86
N VAL A 33 3.99 -30.31 -9.46
CA VAL A 33 5.24 -30.78 -8.82
C VAL A 33 6.46 -30.53 -9.69
N LYS A 34 6.42 -29.47 -10.51
CA LYS A 34 7.47 -29.10 -11.47
C LYS A 34 8.84 -28.93 -10.81
N GLU A 35 8.87 -28.53 -9.53
CA GLU A 35 10.05 -28.31 -8.72
C GLU A 35 10.86 -29.60 -8.44
N ILE A 36 10.28 -30.77 -8.68
CA ILE A 36 10.93 -32.08 -8.49
C ILE A 36 11.61 -32.56 -9.79
N VAL A 37 11.09 -32.15 -10.96
CA VAL A 37 11.45 -32.71 -12.27
C VAL A 37 12.73 -32.07 -12.86
N ASN A 38 13.13 -30.89 -12.39
CA ASN A 38 14.18 -30.06 -13.00
C ASN A 38 15.61 -30.22 -12.43
N THR A 39 15.98 -31.37 -11.88
CA THR A 39 17.35 -31.58 -11.37
C THR A 39 18.07 -32.75 -12.02
N ASP A 40 19.23 -32.49 -12.64
CA ASP A 40 20.20 -33.41 -13.29
C ASP A 40 20.78 -34.51 -12.36
N LEU A 41 20.24 -34.70 -11.16
CA LEU A 41 20.73 -35.61 -10.12
C LEU A 41 19.85 -36.86 -9.95
N LEU A 42 19.20 -37.33 -11.03
CA LEU A 42 18.49 -38.61 -11.05
C LEU A 42 19.49 -39.80 -11.00
N LYS A 43 20.16 -40.00 -9.86
CA LYS A 43 20.79 -41.28 -9.49
C LYS A 43 19.74 -42.22 -8.88
N PRO A 44 19.96 -43.55 -8.85
CA PRO A 44 18.90 -44.59 -8.72
C PRO A 44 18.15 -44.66 -7.38
N SER A 45 18.35 -43.71 -6.48
CA SER A 45 17.81 -43.70 -5.11
C SER A 45 16.59 -42.78 -4.94
N ILE A 46 15.86 -42.54 -6.02
CA ILE A 46 14.60 -41.79 -5.99
C ILE A 46 13.47 -42.79 -5.79
N LYS A 47 12.53 -42.44 -4.91
CA LYS A 47 11.23 -43.11 -4.80
C LYS A 47 10.69 -43.42 -6.20
N GLU A 48 10.56 -44.69 -6.58
CA GLU A 48 10.09 -45.06 -7.92
C GLU A 48 8.76 -44.37 -8.26
N GLY A 49 7.91 -44.11 -7.25
CA GLY A 49 6.65 -43.39 -7.39
C GLY A 49 6.79 -41.94 -7.89
N LEU A 50 7.85 -41.21 -7.54
CA LEU A 50 8.05 -39.82 -7.97
C LEU A 50 8.62 -39.68 -9.38
N ALA A 51 9.51 -40.60 -9.77
CA ALA A 51 9.93 -40.73 -11.17
C ALA A 51 8.77 -41.16 -12.10
N LYS A 52 7.70 -41.73 -11.52
CA LYS A 52 6.48 -42.20 -12.20
C LYS A 52 5.30 -41.21 -12.18
N ILE A 53 5.37 -40.04 -11.54
CA ILE A 53 4.27 -39.04 -11.58
C ILE A 53 4.23 -38.38 -12.99
N LYS A 54 3.74 -39.14 -13.96
CA LYS A 54 3.29 -38.66 -15.28
C LYS A 54 1.77 -38.46 -15.32
N ASP A 55 1.07 -38.98 -14.31
CA ASP A 55 -0.38 -39.02 -14.22
C ASP A 55 -0.80 -38.72 -12.77
N PHE A 56 -1.43 -37.56 -12.56
CA PHE A 56 -1.90 -37.15 -11.23
C PHE A 56 -3.20 -37.83 -10.79
N SER A 57 -3.81 -38.70 -11.61
CA SER A 57 -5.08 -39.35 -11.25
C SER A 57 -5.03 -40.28 -10.04
N VAL A 58 -3.82 -40.62 -9.57
CA VAL A 58 -3.61 -41.33 -8.30
C VAL A 58 -3.92 -40.46 -7.08
N PHE A 59 -3.95 -39.14 -7.23
CA PHE A 59 -4.27 -38.20 -6.15
C PHE A 59 -5.77 -38.00 -6.00
N LYS A 60 -6.17 -37.76 -4.74
CA LYS A 60 -7.46 -37.15 -4.39
C LYS A 60 -7.19 -35.88 -3.59
N VAL A 61 -7.94 -34.82 -3.88
CA VAL A 61 -7.90 -33.57 -3.10
C VAL A 61 -9.03 -33.58 -2.10
N TYR A 62 -8.70 -33.30 -0.85
CA TYR A 62 -9.62 -33.27 0.27
C TYR A 62 -9.78 -31.85 0.83
N ALA A 63 -11.00 -31.52 1.24
CA ALA A 63 -11.35 -30.34 2.02
C ALA A 63 -12.26 -30.80 3.18
N GLY A 64 -11.67 -31.10 4.34
CA GLY A 64 -12.37 -31.82 5.40
C GLY A 64 -12.80 -33.21 4.92
N GLU A 65 -14.09 -33.50 5.00
CA GLU A 65 -14.67 -34.78 4.54
C GLU A 65 -14.94 -34.83 3.03
N LEU A 66 -14.99 -33.68 2.36
CA LEU A 66 -15.20 -33.61 0.92
C LEU A 66 -13.94 -34.06 0.19
N SER A 67 -14.12 -34.78 -0.91
CA SER A 67 -13.02 -35.20 -1.76
C SER A 67 -13.37 -35.10 -3.24
N ALA A 68 -12.36 -34.83 -4.07
CA ALA A 68 -12.46 -34.83 -5.52
C ALA A 68 -11.28 -35.60 -6.12
N PRO A 69 -11.50 -36.38 -7.20
CA PRO A 69 -10.40 -36.96 -7.96
C PRO A 69 -9.62 -35.87 -8.68
N VAL A 70 -8.34 -36.14 -8.93
CA VAL A 70 -7.48 -35.28 -9.74
C VAL A 70 -7.43 -35.84 -11.17
N SER A 71 -7.42 -34.96 -12.18
CA SER A 71 -7.23 -35.38 -13.57
C SER A 71 -5.79 -35.81 -13.80
N LYS A 72 -5.51 -36.46 -14.94
CA LYS A 72 -4.13 -36.82 -15.32
C LYS A 72 -3.18 -35.62 -15.36
N THR A 73 -3.71 -34.46 -15.73
CA THR A 73 -2.98 -33.19 -15.86
C THR A 73 -2.86 -32.41 -14.55
N GLY A 74 -3.39 -32.94 -13.44
CA GLY A 74 -3.32 -32.30 -12.12
C GLY A 74 -4.55 -31.46 -11.76
N SER A 75 -5.52 -31.32 -12.66
CA SER A 75 -6.68 -30.47 -12.42
C SER A 75 -7.69 -31.11 -11.48
N PHE A 76 -8.27 -30.33 -10.57
CA PHE A 76 -9.32 -30.80 -9.64
C PHE A 76 -10.43 -29.76 -9.48
N LYS A 77 -11.59 -30.21 -9.01
CA LYS A 77 -12.72 -29.35 -8.65
C LYS A 77 -13.47 -29.93 -7.45
N LEU A 78 -13.46 -29.20 -6.36
CA LEU A 78 -14.28 -29.43 -5.17
C LEU A 78 -15.49 -28.50 -5.21
N ALA A 79 -16.67 -29.06 -5.03
CA ALA A 79 -17.92 -28.30 -4.89
C ALA A 79 -18.52 -28.57 -3.51
N GLY A 80 -19.26 -27.59 -2.99
CA GLY A 80 -19.93 -27.72 -1.69
C GLY A 80 -19.02 -27.50 -0.50
N VAL A 81 -17.85 -26.88 -0.66
CA VAL A 81 -16.89 -26.66 0.43
C VAL A 81 -17.49 -25.66 1.43
N PRO A 82 -17.70 -26.02 2.71
CA PRO A 82 -18.26 -25.09 3.68
C PRO A 82 -17.25 -24.01 4.06
N PHE A 83 -17.74 -22.88 4.58
CA PHE A 83 -16.88 -21.90 5.23
C PHE A 83 -16.12 -22.55 6.41
N SER A 84 -14.83 -22.25 6.52
CA SER A 84 -13.99 -22.70 7.65
C SER A 84 -12.82 -21.72 7.83
N ASP A 85 -12.55 -21.36 9.09
CA ASP A 85 -11.44 -20.46 9.46
C ASP A 85 -10.05 -21.11 9.29
N ASP A 86 -10.03 -22.42 9.11
CA ASP A 86 -8.86 -23.28 9.14
C ASP A 86 -8.77 -24.22 7.93
N LEU A 87 -9.37 -23.82 6.81
CA LEU A 87 -9.42 -24.63 5.61
C LEU A 87 -8.01 -24.88 5.03
N VAL A 88 -7.63 -26.16 4.99
CA VAL A 88 -6.43 -26.62 4.29
C VAL A 88 -6.83 -27.74 3.33
N LEU A 89 -6.63 -27.48 2.04
CA LEU A 89 -6.77 -28.50 1.01
C LEU A 89 -5.60 -29.47 1.11
N ARG A 90 -5.90 -30.77 0.99
CA ARG A 90 -4.91 -31.84 1.09
C ARG A 90 -4.98 -32.70 -0.16
N ALA A 91 -3.96 -32.66 -1.01
CA ALA A 91 -3.81 -33.60 -2.12
C ALA A 91 -3.03 -34.83 -1.64
N LYS A 92 -3.68 -35.99 -1.59
CA LYS A 92 -3.09 -37.23 -1.05
C LYS A 92 -3.01 -38.33 -2.09
N ALA A 93 -1.88 -39.03 -2.12
CA ALA A 93 -1.68 -40.29 -2.83
C ALA A 93 -0.67 -41.15 -2.05
N GLU A 94 -1.10 -42.28 -1.50
CA GLU A 94 -0.26 -43.15 -0.66
C GLU A 94 0.46 -42.36 0.45
N LYS A 95 1.81 -42.35 0.45
CA LYS A 95 2.66 -41.62 1.40
C LYS A 95 2.98 -40.17 0.97
N LEU A 96 2.40 -39.70 -0.15
CA LEU A 96 2.57 -38.34 -0.67
C LEU A 96 1.40 -37.46 -0.23
N GLU A 97 1.72 -36.28 0.28
CA GLU A 97 0.74 -35.26 0.62
C GLU A 97 1.26 -33.88 0.23
N PHE A 98 0.40 -33.09 -0.40
CA PHE A 98 0.63 -31.67 -0.67
C PHE A 98 -0.52 -30.86 -0.08
N LEU A 99 -0.21 -29.67 0.40
CA LEU A 99 -1.13 -28.85 1.18
C LEU A 99 -1.30 -27.47 0.54
N LEU A 100 -2.49 -26.90 0.68
CA LEU A 100 -2.75 -25.48 0.39
C LEU A 100 -3.72 -24.94 1.43
N ARG A 101 -3.30 -23.92 2.17
CA ARG A 101 -4.19 -23.17 3.05
C ARG A 101 -5.03 -22.20 2.22
N ILE A 102 -6.34 -22.15 2.50
CA ILE A 102 -7.24 -21.12 2.01
C ILE A 102 -7.72 -20.32 3.22
N SER A 103 -7.42 -19.02 3.28
CA SER A 103 -7.87 -18.15 4.36
C SER A 103 -9.35 -17.74 4.21
N PRO A 104 -10.03 -17.32 5.29
CA PRO A 104 -11.40 -16.78 5.23
C PRO A 104 -11.57 -15.65 4.21
N HIS A 105 -10.59 -14.75 4.16
CA HIS A 105 -10.58 -13.66 3.18
C HIS A 105 -10.54 -14.18 1.74
N GLN A 106 -9.77 -15.24 1.48
CA GLN A 106 -9.72 -15.86 0.15
C GLN A 106 -11.02 -16.58 -0.20
N LEU A 107 -11.67 -17.25 0.75
CA LEU A 107 -12.98 -17.87 0.53
C LEU A 107 -14.03 -16.85 0.09
N LEU A 108 -14.08 -15.70 0.76
CA LEU A 108 -15.13 -14.71 0.55
C LEU A 108 -14.87 -13.76 -0.64
N TYR A 109 -13.61 -13.42 -0.90
CA TYR A 109 -13.27 -12.29 -1.77
C TYR A 109 -12.30 -12.62 -2.91
N THR A 110 -11.81 -13.87 -2.99
CA THR A 110 -10.87 -14.28 -4.05
C THR A 110 -11.50 -15.29 -4.98
N ASN A 111 -11.18 -15.21 -6.27
CA ASN A 111 -11.55 -16.24 -7.23
C ASN A 111 -10.75 -17.53 -6.94
N LEU A 112 -11.43 -18.56 -6.41
CA LEU A 112 -10.85 -19.87 -6.12
C LEU A 112 -10.92 -20.85 -7.31
N GLY A 113 -11.12 -20.35 -8.53
CA GLY A 113 -11.23 -21.15 -9.75
C GLY A 113 -9.90 -21.64 -10.33
N ALA A 114 -8.77 -21.11 -9.88
CA ALA A 114 -7.44 -21.39 -10.41
C ALA A 114 -6.36 -21.51 -9.30
N VAL A 115 -6.67 -22.17 -8.19
CA VAL A 115 -5.69 -22.35 -7.10
C VAL A 115 -4.57 -23.34 -7.49
N GLU A 116 -3.40 -23.24 -6.85
CA GLU A 116 -2.28 -24.16 -7.11
C GLU A 116 -1.80 -24.85 -5.82
N ILE A 117 -1.80 -26.19 -5.84
CA ILE A 117 -1.21 -27.02 -4.81
C ILE A 117 0.18 -27.46 -5.31
N ASN A 118 1.25 -27.05 -4.63
CA ASN A 118 2.64 -27.33 -4.98
C ASN A 118 3.54 -27.36 -3.73
N ILE A 119 4.86 -27.47 -3.89
CA ILE A 119 5.78 -27.56 -2.73
C ILE A 119 5.79 -26.26 -1.93
N GLN A 120 5.71 -25.10 -2.61
CA GLN A 120 5.67 -23.80 -1.95
C GLN A 120 4.41 -23.64 -1.09
N SER A 121 3.22 -23.87 -1.65
CA SER A 121 1.98 -23.79 -0.88
C SER A 121 1.91 -24.84 0.23
N THR A 122 2.58 -25.99 0.04
CA THR A 122 2.72 -27.01 1.08
C THR A 122 3.57 -26.50 2.25
N ALA A 123 4.73 -25.91 2.00
CA ALA A 123 5.59 -25.33 3.03
C ALA A 123 4.85 -24.25 3.84
N GLU A 124 4.16 -23.33 3.15
CA GLU A 124 3.36 -22.27 3.79
C GLU A 124 2.22 -22.84 4.65
N ALA A 125 1.51 -23.86 4.15
CA ALA A 125 0.44 -24.52 4.89
C ALA A 125 0.96 -25.29 6.11
N MET A 126 2.13 -25.93 6.02
CA MET A 126 2.76 -26.61 7.16
C MET A 126 3.13 -25.63 8.27
N ILE A 127 3.74 -24.50 7.92
CA ILE A 127 4.06 -23.43 8.88
C ILE A 127 2.79 -22.94 9.58
N TYR A 128 1.72 -22.72 8.82
CA TYR A 128 0.43 -22.32 9.39
C TYR A 128 -0.12 -23.39 10.36
N LEU A 129 -0.08 -24.67 10.00
CA LEU A 129 -0.59 -25.76 10.84
C LEU A 129 0.20 -25.89 12.14
N GLU A 130 1.53 -25.78 12.10
CA GLU A 130 2.37 -25.76 13.30
C GLU A 130 2.09 -24.50 14.14
N GLY A 131 1.93 -23.34 13.52
CA GLY A 131 1.54 -22.11 14.21
C GLY A 131 0.21 -22.24 14.93
N LYS A 132 -0.79 -22.83 14.27
CA LYS A 132 -2.09 -23.13 14.86
C LYS A 132 -1.98 -24.09 16.04
N ARG A 133 -1.12 -25.11 15.96
CA ARG A 133 -0.84 -26.04 17.08
C ARG A 133 -0.33 -25.30 18.31
N ASP A 134 0.51 -24.28 18.09
CA ASP A 134 1.05 -23.40 19.12
C ASP A 134 0.15 -22.18 19.43
N LYS A 135 -1.10 -22.19 18.95
CA LYS A 135 -2.11 -21.12 19.15
C LYS A 135 -1.72 -19.76 18.57
N LYS A 136 -0.82 -19.73 17.57
CA LYS A 136 -0.57 -18.54 16.75
C LYS A 136 -1.59 -18.45 15.61
N ASN A 137 -2.05 -17.24 15.34
CA ASN A 137 -2.86 -16.89 14.18
C ASN A 137 -1.99 -16.30 13.06
N LEU A 138 -1.10 -17.12 12.52
CA LEU A 138 -0.23 -16.70 11.41
C LEU A 138 -1.06 -16.45 10.15
N THR A 139 -0.90 -15.31 9.51
CA THR A 139 -1.55 -15.01 8.21
C THR A 139 -0.64 -15.38 7.03
N PRO A 140 -1.17 -15.43 5.79
CA PRO A 140 -0.33 -15.56 4.61
C PRO A 140 0.73 -14.45 4.49
N ALA A 141 0.40 -13.21 4.88
CA ALA A 141 1.37 -12.11 4.83
C ALA A 141 2.48 -12.28 5.88
N ASP A 142 2.16 -12.78 7.08
CA ASP A 142 3.16 -13.06 8.13
C ASP A 142 4.19 -14.10 7.63
N ILE A 143 3.73 -15.17 6.98
CA ILE A 143 4.59 -16.26 6.47
C ILE A 143 5.41 -15.81 5.26
N LYS A 144 4.83 -14.98 4.38
CA LYS A 144 5.48 -14.48 3.16
C LYS A 144 6.34 -13.24 3.38
N ALA A 145 6.46 -12.75 4.61
CA ALA A 145 7.29 -11.60 4.90
C ALA A 145 8.75 -11.86 4.50
N ARG A 146 9.39 -10.85 3.89
CA ARG A 146 10.72 -10.99 3.26
C ARG A 146 11.80 -11.55 4.19
N GLU A 147 11.71 -11.28 5.48
CA GLU A 147 12.70 -11.77 6.46
C GLU A 147 12.66 -13.29 6.69
N TYR A 148 11.54 -13.95 6.37
CA TYR A 148 11.38 -15.41 6.55
C TYR A 148 11.55 -16.17 5.23
N GLU A 149 11.82 -15.50 4.12
CA GLU A 149 11.93 -16.12 2.79
C GLU A 149 12.95 -17.26 2.76
N ALA A 150 14.11 -17.06 3.39
CA ALA A 150 15.16 -18.08 3.49
C ALA A 150 14.74 -19.29 4.35
N ASP A 151 14.02 -19.06 5.45
CA ASP A 151 13.52 -20.12 6.34
C ASP A 151 12.42 -20.94 5.63
N VAL A 152 11.48 -20.29 4.95
CA VAL A 152 10.44 -20.93 4.13
C VAL A 152 11.07 -21.74 2.99
N TYR A 153 12.09 -21.19 2.32
CA TYR A 153 12.86 -21.89 1.30
C TYR A 153 13.54 -23.15 1.86
N ALA A 154 14.13 -23.08 3.06
CA ALA A 154 14.76 -24.23 3.70
C ALA A 154 13.74 -25.36 3.97
N LEU A 155 12.53 -25.02 4.43
CA LEU A 155 11.45 -25.99 4.58
C LEU A 155 11.06 -26.59 3.23
N ARG A 156 10.91 -25.76 2.19
CA ARG A 156 10.60 -26.20 0.83
C ARG A 156 11.63 -27.21 0.31
N GLU A 157 12.92 -26.95 0.52
CA GLU A 157 13.99 -27.87 0.14
C GLU A 157 13.97 -29.17 0.95
N ASN A 158 13.63 -29.10 2.24
CA ASN A 158 13.49 -30.31 3.07
C ASN A 158 12.29 -31.16 2.67
N ILE A 159 11.16 -30.55 2.29
CA ILE A 159 10.02 -31.25 1.68
C ILE A 159 10.48 -31.90 0.36
N ARG A 160 11.14 -31.13 -0.51
CA ARG A 160 11.64 -31.63 -1.81
C ARG A 160 12.57 -32.83 -1.65
N LYS A 161 13.54 -32.77 -0.74
CA LYS A 161 14.46 -33.88 -0.43
C LYS A 161 13.73 -35.07 0.17
N SER A 162 12.74 -34.84 1.04
CA SER A 162 11.97 -35.91 1.69
C SER A 162 11.05 -36.64 0.72
N LEU A 163 10.56 -35.94 -0.32
CA LEU A 163 9.87 -36.57 -1.43
C LEU A 163 10.80 -37.58 -2.12
N MET A 164 12.08 -37.26 -2.31
CA MET A 164 13.03 -38.15 -2.99
C MET A 164 13.44 -39.41 -2.19
N LEU A 165 13.05 -39.56 -0.92
CA LEU A 165 13.39 -40.71 -0.10
C LEU A 165 12.72 -42.00 -0.58
N ALA A 166 13.40 -43.13 -0.39
CA ALA A 166 12.82 -44.46 -0.63
C ALA A 166 11.58 -44.71 0.26
N ASP A 167 10.64 -45.51 -0.23
CA ASP A 167 9.36 -45.75 0.46
C ASP A 167 9.53 -46.37 1.86
N GLU A 168 10.57 -47.16 2.07
CA GLU A 168 10.89 -47.78 3.35
C GLU A 168 11.35 -46.76 4.39
N ALA A 169 11.93 -45.64 3.95
CA ALA A 169 12.39 -44.56 4.82
C ALA A 169 11.26 -43.61 5.26
N VAL A 170 10.08 -43.69 4.61
CA VAL A 170 8.90 -42.90 4.95
C VAL A 170 7.90 -43.81 5.65
N LYS A 171 7.68 -43.63 6.95
CA LYS A 171 6.75 -44.49 7.71
C LYS A 171 5.30 -44.32 7.25
N ASP A 172 4.79 -43.09 7.37
CA ASP A 172 3.38 -42.77 7.13
C ASP A 172 3.21 -41.79 5.95
N ASN A 173 3.85 -40.63 6.05
CA ASN A 173 3.72 -39.54 5.07
C ASN A 173 5.03 -38.76 4.96
N VAL A 174 5.34 -38.24 3.77
CA VAL A 174 6.54 -37.42 3.53
C VAL A 174 6.55 -36.14 4.38
N LEU A 175 5.39 -35.56 4.66
CA LEU A 175 5.30 -34.38 5.55
C LEU A 175 5.54 -34.72 7.03
N GLU A 176 5.50 -36.01 7.38
CA GLU A 176 5.73 -36.51 8.74
C GLU A 176 7.20 -36.89 9.01
N VAL A 177 8.06 -36.79 8.00
CA VAL A 177 9.51 -37.03 8.17
C VAL A 177 10.06 -36.04 9.18
N PRO A 178 10.86 -36.47 10.19
CA PRO A 178 11.30 -35.63 11.30
C PRO A 178 11.93 -34.30 10.88
N VAL A 179 12.77 -34.30 9.83
CA VAL A 179 13.41 -33.07 9.33
C VAL A 179 12.39 -32.06 8.82
N VAL A 180 11.31 -32.51 8.19
CA VAL A 180 10.26 -31.63 7.66
C VAL A 180 9.44 -31.05 8.81
N LYS A 181 8.97 -31.90 9.74
CA LYS A 181 8.18 -31.45 10.90
C LYS A 181 8.96 -30.48 11.78
N GLU A 182 10.21 -30.80 12.09
CA GLU A 182 11.06 -29.97 12.93
C GLU A 182 11.36 -28.62 12.26
N THR A 183 11.65 -28.63 10.95
CA THR A 183 11.86 -27.37 10.22
C THR A 183 10.58 -26.52 10.22
N ALA A 184 9.42 -27.11 9.93
CA ALA A 184 8.14 -26.38 9.94
C ALA A 184 7.83 -25.78 11.32
N TYR A 185 8.07 -26.55 12.39
CA TYR A 185 7.93 -26.09 13.77
C TYR A 185 8.88 -24.92 14.07
N GLN A 186 10.17 -25.05 13.73
CA GLN A 186 11.16 -23.99 13.95
C GLN A 186 10.83 -22.70 13.19
N VAL A 187 10.43 -22.80 11.91
CA VAL A 187 10.03 -21.62 11.13
C VAL A 187 8.77 -20.99 11.74
N SER A 188 7.74 -21.78 12.05
CA SER A 188 6.54 -21.30 12.73
C SER A 188 6.84 -20.60 14.06
N ALA A 189 7.74 -21.15 14.86
CA ALA A 189 8.15 -20.58 16.14
C ALA A 189 8.80 -19.20 15.98
N LYS A 190 9.57 -18.98 14.90
CA LYS A 190 10.21 -17.68 14.59
C LYS A 190 9.23 -16.62 14.12
N ILE A 191 8.21 -16.99 13.33
CA ILE A 191 7.31 -16.01 12.70
C ILE A 191 6.46 -15.30 13.77
N LEU A 192 6.42 -13.97 13.66
CA LEU A 192 5.62 -13.09 14.50
C LEU A 192 4.26 -12.78 13.85
N GLU A 193 3.19 -12.83 14.65
CA GLU A 193 1.83 -12.42 14.25
C GLU A 193 1.77 -10.89 14.14
N ARG A 194 1.87 -10.36 12.92
CA ARG A 194 2.05 -8.93 12.67
C ARG A 194 0.90 -8.33 11.89
N GLU A 195 0.41 -9.00 10.86
CA GLU A 195 -0.61 -8.44 9.96
C GLU A 195 -1.89 -8.04 10.72
N ALA A 196 -2.44 -8.94 11.54
CA ALA A 196 -3.68 -8.66 12.27
C ALA A 196 -3.53 -7.43 13.20
N LYS A 197 -2.45 -7.39 14.00
CA LYS A 197 -2.15 -6.27 14.90
C LYS A 197 -1.90 -4.96 14.14
N LEU A 198 -1.31 -5.04 12.94
CA LEU A 198 -1.08 -3.87 12.10
C LEU A 198 -2.38 -3.33 11.52
N ARG A 199 -3.30 -4.19 11.07
CA ARG A 199 -4.65 -3.79 10.62
C ARG A 199 -5.47 -3.16 11.75
N ASP A 200 -5.35 -3.68 12.97
CA ASP A 200 -5.96 -3.10 14.16
C ASP A 200 -5.37 -1.72 14.47
N ALA A 201 -4.04 -1.56 14.39
CA ALA A 201 -3.38 -0.27 14.59
C ALA A 201 -3.78 0.77 13.52
N ASN A 202 -3.89 0.37 12.26
CA ASN A 202 -4.42 1.23 11.19
C ASN A 202 -5.87 1.65 11.49
N SER A 203 -6.72 0.71 11.92
CA SER A 203 -8.10 1.03 12.32
C SER A 203 -8.14 2.00 13.50
N ALA A 204 -7.24 1.84 14.48
CA ALA A 204 -7.11 2.74 15.62
C ALA A 204 -6.68 4.15 15.19
N LEU A 205 -5.81 4.30 14.16
CA LEU A 205 -5.41 5.59 13.62
C LEU A 205 -6.63 6.36 13.09
N PHE A 206 -7.43 5.75 12.23
CA PHE A 206 -8.61 6.43 11.69
C PHE A 206 -9.69 6.67 12.75
N ASN A 207 -9.81 5.78 13.74
CA ASN A 207 -10.68 6.03 14.90
C ASN A 207 -10.22 7.23 15.73
N SER A 208 -8.91 7.48 15.86
CA SER A 208 -8.40 8.66 16.54
C SER A 208 -8.79 9.96 15.83
N PHE A 209 -8.78 9.97 14.49
CA PHE A 209 -9.27 11.11 13.71
C PHE A 209 -10.78 11.33 13.88
N ARG A 210 -11.59 10.26 13.77
CA ARG A 210 -13.05 10.35 13.94
C ARG A 210 -13.45 10.86 15.33
N ARG A 211 -12.72 10.43 16.36
CA ARG A 211 -12.98 10.80 17.76
C ARG A 211 -12.27 12.08 18.19
N LYS A 212 -11.43 12.66 17.34
CA LYS A 212 -10.56 13.81 17.67
C LYS A 212 -9.66 13.53 18.88
N ASP A 213 -9.20 12.29 19.02
CA ASP A 213 -8.50 11.79 20.20
C ASP A 213 -6.98 11.93 20.02
N VAL A 214 -6.44 13.06 20.51
CA VAL A 214 -5.01 13.37 20.46
C VAL A 214 -4.18 12.42 21.35
N GLU A 215 -4.74 11.92 22.45
CA GLU A 215 -4.03 10.97 23.32
C GLU A 215 -3.87 9.60 22.67
N LEU A 216 -4.87 9.17 21.90
CA LEU A 216 -4.76 7.98 21.07
C LEU A 216 -3.74 8.19 19.93
N LEU A 217 -3.72 9.37 19.29
CA LEU A 217 -2.70 9.70 18.28
C LEU A 217 -1.27 9.58 18.83
N LYS A 218 -1.02 10.07 20.05
CA LYS A 218 0.30 9.95 20.72
C LYS A 218 0.76 8.50 20.91
N LYS A 219 -0.17 7.55 20.98
CA LYS A 219 0.12 6.11 21.11
C LYS A 219 0.36 5.45 19.75
N ILE A 220 -0.27 5.96 18.69
CA ILE A 220 -0.28 5.37 17.35
C ILE A 220 0.78 5.99 16.44
N VAL A 221 1.21 7.24 16.67
CA VAL A 221 2.28 7.87 15.89
C VAL A 221 3.59 7.80 16.68
N SER A 222 4.66 7.33 16.04
CA SER A 222 5.98 7.22 16.63
C SER A 222 6.54 8.60 16.99
N PRO A 223 7.19 8.79 18.15
CA PRO A 223 7.96 10.01 18.44
C PRO A 223 9.07 10.29 17.42
N SER A 224 9.52 9.26 16.68
CA SER A 224 10.50 9.39 15.59
C SER A 224 9.85 9.70 14.24
N PHE A 225 8.60 10.15 14.23
CA PHE A 225 7.84 10.41 13.01
C PHE A 225 8.49 11.48 12.12
N SER A 226 8.51 11.22 10.82
CA SER A 226 9.02 12.14 9.79
C SER A 226 8.28 11.96 8.46
N ASN A 227 8.29 12.95 7.58
CA ASN A 227 7.89 12.77 6.19
C ASN A 227 9.09 12.93 5.26
N ASP A 228 9.25 12.02 4.30
CA ASP A 228 10.36 12.10 3.35
C ASP A 228 10.23 13.33 2.43
N TRP A 229 9.00 13.80 2.19
CA TRP A 229 8.67 14.97 1.36
C TRP A 229 8.57 16.29 2.13
N ASP A 230 8.62 16.28 3.46
CA ASP A 230 8.58 17.50 4.27
C ASP A 230 9.51 17.35 5.49
N PRO A 231 10.74 17.86 5.41
CA PRO A 231 11.70 17.80 6.51
C PRO A 231 11.25 18.52 7.78
N ALA A 232 10.31 19.47 7.68
CA ALA A 232 9.76 20.17 8.84
C ALA A 232 8.67 19.36 9.56
N SER A 233 8.12 18.32 8.91
CA SER A 233 7.15 17.42 9.53
C SER A 233 7.81 16.59 10.62
N SER A 234 7.31 16.73 11.85
CA SER A 234 7.76 15.99 13.02
C SER A 234 6.57 15.51 13.83
N TRP A 235 6.80 14.62 14.80
CA TRP A 235 5.76 14.16 15.73
C TRP A 235 5.04 15.33 16.43
N THR A 236 5.79 16.31 16.95
CA THR A 236 5.21 17.47 17.64
C THR A 236 4.40 18.33 16.68
N ASP A 237 4.92 18.59 15.48
CA ASP A 237 4.24 19.38 14.45
C ASP A 237 2.93 18.71 13.99
N LEU A 238 2.93 17.37 13.84
CA LEU A 238 1.74 16.59 13.55
C LEU A 238 0.66 16.75 14.62
N LEU A 239 1.03 16.62 15.90
CA LEU A 239 0.07 16.72 16.99
C LEU A 239 -0.52 18.12 17.11
N ILE A 240 0.30 19.17 16.97
CA ILE A 240 -0.16 20.56 17.00
C ILE A 240 -1.14 20.80 15.84
N SER A 241 -0.74 20.42 14.63
CA SER A 241 -1.57 20.61 13.43
C SER A 241 -2.92 19.90 13.55
N LEU A 242 -2.93 18.64 14.01
CA LEU A 242 -4.18 17.88 14.17
C LEU A 242 -5.02 18.41 15.34
N GLN A 243 -4.40 18.86 16.43
CA GLN A 243 -5.13 19.48 17.53
C GLN A 243 -5.83 20.76 17.09
N GLU A 244 -5.19 21.58 16.23
CA GLU A 244 -5.82 22.77 15.65
C GLU A 244 -7.00 22.40 14.74
N VAL A 245 -6.82 21.40 13.87
CA VAL A 245 -7.91 20.87 13.05
C VAL A 245 -9.07 20.45 13.93
N PHE A 246 -8.83 19.66 14.98
CA PHE A 246 -9.88 19.13 15.85
C PHE A 246 -10.67 20.18 16.66
N LYS A 247 -10.15 21.39 16.86
CA LYS A 247 -10.83 22.41 17.69
C LYS A 247 -12.22 22.78 17.20
N ASN A 248 -12.39 22.97 15.89
CA ASN A 248 -13.61 23.52 15.29
C ASN A 248 -14.04 22.77 14.02
N SER A 249 -13.55 21.54 13.83
CA SER A 249 -13.89 20.75 12.66
C SER A 249 -14.22 19.31 13.01
N GLU A 250 -15.06 18.69 12.20
CA GLU A 250 -15.42 17.28 12.30
C GLU A 250 -15.24 16.57 10.96
N PHE A 251 -14.91 15.28 11.04
CA PHE A 251 -14.93 14.39 9.88
C PHE A 251 -16.34 13.85 9.69
N ALA A 252 -17.16 14.54 8.89
CA ALA A 252 -18.49 14.10 8.50
C ALA A 252 -18.44 12.77 7.71
N THR A 253 -17.39 12.59 6.91
CA THR A 253 -17.04 11.30 6.30
C THR A 253 -15.55 11.04 6.53
N LEU A 254 -15.20 9.80 6.90
CA LEU A 254 -13.81 9.34 6.92
C LEU A 254 -13.76 7.83 6.66
N ASN A 255 -13.76 7.42 5.40
CA ASN A 255 -13.66 6.03 5.01
C ASN A 255 -12.21 5.70 4.68
N ASN A 256 -11.71 4.58 5.20
CA ASN A 256 -10.37 4.10 4.93
C ASN A 256 -10.43 2.67 4.39
N ASN A 257 -9.73 2.44 3.28
CA ASN A 257 -9.56 1.10 2.72
C ASN A 257 -8.07 0.81 2.53
N ILE A 258 -7.61 -0.32 3.06
CA ILE A 258 -6.25 -0.81 2.83
C ILE A 258 -6.23 -1.39 1.41
N LEU A 259 -5.47 -0.74 0.51
CA LEU A 259 -5.26 -1.22 -0.86
C LEU A 259 -4.16 -2.28 -0.92
N ASP A 260 -3.11 -2.09 -0.12
CA ASP A 260 -1.96 -2.98 -0.07
C ASP A 260 -1.29 -2.91 1.32
N LEU A 261 -0.72 -4.03 1.75
CA LEU A 261 -0.01 -4.17 3.03
C LEU A 261 1.20 -5.07 2.83
N GLU A 262 2.36 -4.52 3.13
CA GLU A 262 3.64 -5.23 3.04
C GLU A 262 4.33 -5.27 4.41
N LEU A 263 4.70 -6.46 4.86
CA LEU A 263 5.54 -6.65 6.04
C LEU A 263 7.01 -6.63 5.62
N LEU A 264 7.74 -5.65 6.14
CA LEU A 264 9.14 -5.38 5.82
C LEU A 264 10.05 -5.95 6.93
N PRO A 265 11.34 -6.22 6.61
CA PRO A 265 12.32 -6.60 7.64
C PRO A 265 12.45 -5.54 8.74
N ASN A 266 13.06 -5.93 9.87
CA ASN A 266 13.37 -5.05 11.00
C ASN A 266 12.12 -4.42 11.65
N ASN A 267 11.05 -5.20 11.81
CA ASN A 267 9.84 -4.72 12.49
C ASN A 267 9.21 -3.51 11.79
N ARG A 268 9.22 -3.51 10.45
CA ARG A 268 8.64 -2.45 9.63
C ARG A 268 7.48 -2.98 8.80
N ALA A 269 6.62 -2.08 8.37
CA ALA A 269 5.59 -2.40 7.41
C ALA A 269 5.25 -1.17 6.58
N ARG A 270 4.69 -1.41 5.40
CA ARG A 270 4.11 -0.38 4.55
C ARG A 270 2.63 -0.66 4.39
N ILE A 271 1.79 0.36 4.61
CA ILE A 271 0.36 0.28 4.34
C ILE A 271 0.01 1.35 3.31
N ARG A 272 -0.52 0.89 2.18
CA ARG A 272 -1.14 1.73 1.17
C ARG A 272 -2.62 1.84 1.46
N THR A 273 -3.10 3.06 1.69
CA THR A 273 -4.51 3.28 2.02
C THR A 273 -5.18 4.25 1.06
N LYS A 274 -6.38 3.92 0.63
CA LYS A 274 -7.31 4.87 0.02
C LYS A 274 -8.20 5.46 1.11
N THR A 275 -8.10 6.76 1.31
CA THR A 275 -8.91 7.48 2.30
C THR A 275 -9.83 8.45 1.58
N GLU A 276 -11.13 8.35 1.87
CA GLU A 276 -12.14 9.33 1.47
C GLU A 276 -12.55 10.10 2.72
N ALA A 277 -12.40 11.42 2.68
CA ALA A 277 -12.81 12.25 3.80
C ALA A 277 -13.57 13.49 3.37
N LEU A 278 -14.46 13.91 4.26
CA LEU A 278 -15.16 15.18 4.25
C LEU A 278 -14.98 15.80 5.63
N LEU A 279 -14.19 16.87 5.69
CA LEU A 279 -13.95 17.68 6.88
C LEU A 279 -14.83 18.93 6.79
N LYS A 280 -15.66 19.15 7.81
CA LYS A 280 -16.57 20.28 7.92
C LYS A 280 -16.24 21.14 9.13
N SER A 281 -16.51 22.44 9.03
CA SER A 281 -16.50 23.32 10.19
C SER A 281 -17.71 23.02 11.07
N GLU A 282 -17.50 22.84 12.38
CA GLU A 282 -18.61 22.67 13.33
C GLU A 282 -19.40 23.97 13.53
N ILE A 283 -18.75 25.11 13.33
CA ILE A 283 -19.38 26.43 13.50
C ILE A 283 -20.27 26.82 12.32
N THR A 284 -19.79 26.63 11.08
CA THR A 284 -20.43 27.17 9.87
C THR A 284 -21.04 26.11 8.97
N ASP A 285 -20.83 24.82 9.25
CA ASP A 285 -21.16 23.67 8.39
C ASP A 285 -20.52 23.72 6.98
N HIS A 286 -19.62 24.68 6.74
CA HIS A 286 -18.89 24.75 5.49
C HIS A 286 -17.85 23.62 5.39
N THR A 287 -17.73 23.06 4.18
CA THR A 287 -16.69 22.11 3.84
C THR A 287 -15.32 22.78 3.91
N ILE A 288 -14.47 22.31 4.83
CA ILE A 288 -13.08 22.74 4.97
C ILE A 288 -12.21 21.97 3.97
N ALA A 289 -12.42 20.66 3.87
CA ALA A 289 -11.69 19.80 2.94
C ALA A 289 -12.57 18.61 2.52
N ALA A 290 -12.52 18.25 1.25
CA ALA A 290 -13.19 17.06 0.74
C ALA A 290 -12.33 16.40 -0.32
N GLY A 291 -12.31 15.07 -0.33
CA GLY A 291 -11.66 14.33 -1.39
C GLY A 291 -11.36 12.89 -1.06
N THR A 292 -10.81 12.21 -2.06
CA THR A 292 -10.23 10.88 -1.94
C THR A 292 -8.74 10.99 -2.21
N TRP A 293 -7.91 10.37 -1.37
CA TRP A 293 -6.47 10.29 -1.57
C TRP A 293 -5.94 8.90 -1.33
N ILE A 294 -4.76 8.64 -1.89
CA ILE A 294 -4.02 7.40 -1.65
C ILE A 294 -2.70 7.79 -0.98
N SER A 295 -2.40 7.17 0.14
CA SER A 295 -1.17 7.42 0.90
C SER A 295 -0.44 6.12 1.16
N ASP A 296 0.90 6.20 1.12
CA ASP A 296 1.81 5.13 1.50
C ASP A 296 2.48 5.47 2.81
N THR A 297 2.01 4.84 3.89
CA THR A 297 2.52 5.07 5.24
C THR A 297 3.49 3.97 5.64
N GLU A 298 4.60 4.36 6.27
CA GLU A 298 5.52 3.40 6.88
C GLU A 298 5.22 3.27 8.37
N TRP A 299 5.21 2.04 8.85
CA TRP A 299 4.91 1.68 10.23
C TRP A 299 6.10 0.95 10.86
N SER A 300 6.32 1.16 12.15
CA SER A 300 7.29 0.42 12.97
C SER A 300 6.60 -0.28 14.12
N LEU A 301 7.04 -1.51 14.43
CA LEU A 301 6.65 -2.20 15.65
C LEU A 301 7.60 -1.78 16.77
N GLU A 302 7.10 -0.96 17.69
CA GLU A 302 7.82 -0.44 18.85
C GLU A 302 7.33 -1.15 20.12
N GLY A 303 8.16 -2.04 20.66
CA GLY A 303 7.74 -2.95 21.72
C GLY A 303 6.66 -3.89 21.18
N THR A 304 5.43 -3.75 21.67
CA THR A 304 4.27 -4.56 21.22
C THR A 304 3.29 -3.77 20.35
N ALA A 305 3.55 -2.49 20.07
CA ALA A 305 2.62 -1.60 19.38
C ALA A 305 3.14 -1.18 18.02
N TRP A 306 2.31 -1.35 16.99
CA TRP A 306 2.56 -0.77 15.68
C TRP A 306 2.29 0.73 15.72
N LYS A 307 3.23 1.52 15.21
CA LYS A 307 3.11 2.97 15.12
C LYS A 307 3.44 3.48 13.74
N VAL A 308 2.74 4.52 13.32
CA VAL A 308 3.07 5.29 12.12
C VAL A 308 4.41 5.96 12.34
N LEU A 309 5.35 5.65 11.46
CA LEU A 309 6.69 6.20 11.50
C LEU A 309 6.91 7.24 10.41
N LYS A 310 6.39 7.00 9.20
CA LYS A 310 6.60 7.95 8.11
C LYS A 310 5.41 8.14 7.21
N ASN A 311 5.44 9.26 6.51
CA ASN A 311 4.72 9.47 5.27
C ASN A 311 3.20 9.47 5.47
N LEU A 312 2.75 10.02 6.60
CA LEU A 312 1.33 10.27 6.86
C LEU A 312 0.99 11.70 6.40
N PRO A 313 0.06 11.87 5.45
CA PRO A 313 -0.40 13.20 5.08
C PRO A 313 -1.39 13.75 6.13
N TYR A 314 -1.08 14.91 6.71
CA TYR A 314 -1.94 15.57 7.71
C TYR A 314 -2.07 17.09 7.53
N LYS A 315 -1.36 17.71 6.58
CA LYS A 315 -1.47 19.14 6.25
C LYS A 315 -1.95 19.36 4.83
N LYS A 316 -2.51 20.54 4.56
CA LYS A 316 -2.75 21.02 3.19
C LYS A 316 -1.43 20.99 2.42
N GLY A 317 -1.45 20.45 1.20
CA GLY A 317 -0.28 20.38 0.33
C GLY A 317 0.65 19.20 0.59
N HIS A 318 0.41 18.34 1.59
CA HIS A 318 1.09 17.04 1.66
C HIS A 318 0.65 16.16 0.48
N PRO A 319 1.53 15.29 -0.04
CA PRO A 319 1.21 14.43 -1.16
C PRO A 319 0.04 13.52 -0.82
N LEU A 320 -0.87 13.43 -1.78
CA LEU A 320 -2.05 12.58 -1.76
C LEU A 320 -1.94 11.45 -2.79
N GLN A 321 -0.72 11.22 -3.29
CA GLN A 321 -0.38 10.24 -4.31
C GLN A 321 0.51 9.13 -3.73
N PRO A 322 0.42 7.90 -4.26
CA PRO A 322 1.35 6.82 -3.92
C PRO A 322 2.80 7.18 -4.23
N ASP A 323 3.72 6.53 -3.53
CA ASP A 323 5.16 6.56 -3.80
C ASP A 323 5.82 7.96 -3.78
N ALA A 324 5.18 8.94 -3.14
CA ALA A 324 5.79 10.26 -2.92
C ALA A 324 7.03 10.13 -2.04
N ASP A 325 8.15 10.69 -2.50
CA ASP A 325 9.46 10.61 -1.85
C ASP A 325 10.05 12.02 -1.63
N GLY A 326 11.34 12.09 -1.26
CA GLY A 326 12.03 13.36 -1.07
C GLY A 326 12.07 14.23 -2.32
N ARG A 327 12.14 13.66 -3.52
CA ARG A 327 12.10 14.45 -4.77
C ARG A 327 10.75 15.12 -4.95
N TRP A 328 9.67 14.44 -4.55
CA TRP A 328 8.34 15.06 -4.52
C TRP A 328 8.36 16.30 -3.64
N GLY A 329 8.94 16.20 -2.44
CA GLY A 329 9.10 17.31 -1.51
C GLY A 329 9.93 18.47 -2.08
N GLU A 330 11.05 18.17 -2.73
CA GLU A 330 11.90 19.17 -3.38
C GLU A 330 11.15 19.94 -4.48
N VAL A 331 10.45 19.25 -5.37
CA VAL A 331 9.68 19.88 -6.47
C VAL A 331 8.51 20.67 -5.91
N ALA A 332 7.79 20.12 -4.93
CA ALA A 332 6.70 20.82 -4.28
C ALA A 332 7.21 22.10 -3.62
N GLN A 333 8.32 22.05 -2.88
CA GLN A 333 8.92 23.22 -2.26
C GLN A 333 9.33 24.28 -3.30
N ALA A 334 10.03 23.88 -4.37
CA ALA A 334 10.41 24.79 -5.43
C ALA A 334 9.18 25.47 -6.08
N HIS A 335 8.08 24.74 -6.23
CA HIS A 335 6.81 25.29 -6.70
C HIS A 335 6.21 26.30 -5.70
N ARG A 336 6.24 26.00 -4.40
CA ARG A 336 5.78 26.92 -3.35
C ARG A 336 6.59 28.22 -3.36
N ASP A 337 7.91 28.10 -3.46
CA ASP A 337 8.83 29.25 -3.46
C ASP A 337 8.61 30.13 -4.70
N PHE A 338 8.39 29.51 -5.87
CA PHE A 338 8.02 30.23 -7.09
C PHE A 338 6.73 31.04 -6.93
N LEU A 339 5.69 30.45 -6.33
CA LEU A 339 4.42 31.13 -6.12
C LEU A 339 4.51 32.24 -5.08
N ALA A 340 5.25 32.00 -3.99
CA ALA A 340 5.51 33.02 -2.98
C ALA A 340 6.25 34.22 -3.58
N ALA A 341 7.24 33.98 -4.44
CA ALA A 341 7.93 35.04 -5.18
C ALA A 341 7.00 35.79 -6.15
N GLY A 342 6.02 35.09 -6.74
CA GLY A 342 4.95 35.69 -7.55
C GLY A 342 4.07 36.66 -6.78
N VAL A 343 3.63 36.27 -5.59
CA VAL A 343 2.78 37.11 -4.71
C VAL A 343 3.57 38.27 -4.12
N ALA A 344 4.84 38.06 -3.77
CA ALA A 344 5.71 39.10 -3.22
C ALA A 344 6.38 40.00 -4.29
N GLU A 345 6.07 39.77 -5.57
CA GLU A 345 6.62 40.51 -6.71
C GLU A 345 8.17 40.47 -6.81
N GLU A 346 8.78 39.39 -6.32
CA GLU A 346 10.24 39.22 -6.24
C GLU A 346 10.81 38.65 -7.55
N ILE A 347 10.97 39.51 -8.56
CA ILE A 347 11.37 39.09 -9.91
C ILE A 347 12.68 38.29 -9.95
N ASP A 348 13.64 38.57 -9.07
CA ASP A 348 14.93 37.86 -9.07
C ASP A 348 14.79 36.42 -8.57
N LYS A 349 13.87 36.13 -7.65
CA LYS A 349 13.55 34.75 -7.26
C LYS A 349 12.82 34.00 -8.37
N ILE A 350 11.94 34.68 -9.10
CA ILE A 350 11.28 34.11 -10.29
C ILE A 350 12.31 33.76 -11.37
N LYS A 351 13.25 34.66 -11.67
CA LYS A 351 14.34 34.41 -12.64
C LYS A 351 15.11 33.14 -12.28
N ASN A 352 15.42 32.93 -11.01
CA ASN A 352 16.16 31.74 -10.55
C ASN A 352 15.34 30.45 -10.63
N ALA A 353 14.01 30.55 -10.47
CA ALA A 353 13.10 29.41 -10.51
C ALA A 353 12.75 28.94 -11.94
N VAL A 354 13.10 29.70 -12.98
CA VAL A 354 12.83 29.35 -14.38
C VAL A 354 14.13 29.03 -15.12
N SER A 355 14.11 27.96 -15.91
CA SER A 355 15.26 27.55 -16.72
C SER A 355 15.59 28.61 -17.79
N LEU A 356 16.87 28.85 -18.05
CA LEU A 356 17.29 29.66 -19.19
C LEU A 356 16.89 29.04 -20.54
N ASN A 357 16.65 27.73 -20.55
CA ASN A 357 16.16 26.97 -21.71
C ASN A 357 14.63 26.81 -21.69
N PHE A 358 13.91 27.66 -20.95
CA PHE A 358 12.46 27.58 -20.84
C PHE A 358 11.76 27.70 -22.20
N THR A 359 10.78 26.82 -22.45
CA THR A 359 9.94 26.82 -23.65
C THR A 359 8.47 26.53 -23.36
N ASN A 360 7.57 26.78 -24.32
CA ASN A 360 6.18 26.32 -24.27
C ASN A 360 5.82 25.54 -25.53
N ASP A 361 5.12 24.43 -25.36
CA ASP A 361 4.70 23.57 -26.48
C ASP A 361 3.56 24.18 -27.30
N PHE A 362 2.79 25.08 -26.68
CA PHE A 362 1.67 25.78 -27.31
C PHE A 362 2.07 27.14 -27.93
N ASP A 363 3.26 27.65 -27.61
CA ASP A 363 3.79 28.89 -28.19
C ASP A 363 5.31 28.78 -28.30
N MET A 364 5.80 28.40 -29.48
CA MET A 364 7.24 28.26 -29.75
C MET A 364 8.01 29.59 -29.68
N THR A 365 7.33 30.73 -29.59
CA THR A 365 7.98 32.05 -29.38
C THR A 365 8.19 32.38 -27.90
N SER A 366 7.57 31.62 -26.99
CA SER A 366 7.78 31.74 -25.55
C SER A 366 9.18 31.27 -25.17
N THR A 367 9.98 32.20 -24.64
CA THR A 367 11.35 31.96 -24.16
C THR A 367 11.49 32.45 -22.73
N TYR A 368 12.60 32.11 -22.06
CA TYR A 368 12.94 32.67 -20.75
C TYR A 368 12.82 34.21 -20.71
N ASN A 369 13.42 34.92 -21.68
CA ASN A 369 13.40 36.39 -21.70
C ASN A 369 11.97 36.94 -21.87
N ASP A 370 11.18 36.32 -22.74
CA ASP A 370 9.79 36.70 -22.96
C ASP A 370 8.92 36.46 -21.70
N PHE A 371 9.15 35.35 -20.99
CA PHE A 371 8.53 35.08 -19.69
C PHE A 371 8.88 36.16 -18.66
N ILE A 372 10.17 36.46 -18.46
CA ILE A 372 10.62 37.44 -17.46
C ILE A 372 10.11 38.85 -17.78
N VAL A 373 10.17 39.28 -19.04
CA VAL A 373 9.62 40.59 -19.46
C VAL A 373 8.11 40.66 -19.23
N THR A 374 7.39 39.58 -19.53
CA THR A 374 5.93 39.53 -19.31
C THR A 374 5.59 39.57 -17.82
N THR A 375 6.31 38.83 -16.99
CA THR A 375 6.12 38.82 -15.53
C THR A 375 6.45 40.18 -14.90
N GLN A 376 7.57 40.81 -15.28
CA GLN A 376 7.90 42.15 -14.79
C GLN A 376 6.85 43.19 -15.18
N ARG A 377 6.34 43.12 -16.42
CA ARG A 377 5.24 43.99 -16.84
C ARG A 377 4.00 43.76 -15.98
N ARG A 378 3.68 42.51 -15.63
CA ARG A 378 2.54 42.19 -14.77
C ARG A 378 2.68 42.82 -13.38
N PHE A 379 3.83 42.70 -12.72
CA PHE A 379 4.06 43.35 -11.42
C PHE A 379 3.90 44.88 -11.49
N ASN A 380 4.25 45.49 -12.61
CA ASN A 380 4.06 46.94 -12.77
C ASN A 380 2.60 47.36 -13.00
N PHE A 381 1.71 46.45 -13.41
CA PHE A 381 0.33 46.75 -13.82
C PHE A 381 -0.75 46.08 -12.96
N PHE A 382 -0.38 45.13 -12.12
CA PHE A 382 -1.28 44.36 -11.29
C PHE A 382 -0.69 44.18 -9.89
N ASP A 383 -1.54 44.27 -8.88
CA ASP A 383 -1.23 43.97 -7.49
C ASP A 383 -1.99 42.73 -7.05
N VAL A 384 -1.28 41.67 -6.63
CA VAL A 384 -1.89 40.38 -6.29
C VAL A 384 -2.59 40.46 -4.93
N LYS A 385 -3.92 40.35 -4.94
CA LYS A 385 -4.74 40.36 -3.72
C LYS A 385 -4.90 38.99 -3.08
N ASP A 386 -5.10 37.99 -3.93
CA ASP A 386 -5.35 36.62 -3.47
C ASP A 386 -4.86 35.62 -4.53
N ALA A 387 -4.29 34.52 -4.08
CA ALA A 387 -3.83 33.43 -4.92
C ALA A 387 -3.91 32.11 -4.15
N ASP A 388 -4.51 31.09 -4.77
CA ASP A 388 -4.44 29.71 -4.27
C ASP A 388 -3.89 28.80 -5.36
N TYR A 389 -3.26 27.73 -4.91
CA TYR A 389 -2.71 26.70 -5.77
C TYR A 389 -2.81 25.34 -5.11
N LYS A 390 -2.80 24.33 -5.97
CA LYS A 390 -2.87 22.93 -5.58
C LYS A 390 -2.03 22.11 -6.54
N ILE A 391 -1.06 21.38 -5.99
CA ILE A 391 -0.42 20.28 -6.71
C ILE A 391 -1.39 19.11 -6.68
N GLU A 392 -1.83 18.67 -7.85
CA GLU A 392 -2.71 17.50 -7.99
C GLU A 392 -1.91 16.22 -8.09
N LYS A 393 -0.81 16.25 -8.87
CA LYS A 393 0.07 15.10 -9.10
C LYS A 393 1.45 15.56 -9.55
N ILE A 394 2.49 14.84 -9.13
CA ILE A 394 3.84 14.93 -9.70
C ILE A 394 4.20 13.57 -10.30
N THR A 395 4.64 13.56 -11.55
CA THR A 395 5.12 12.37 -12.25
C THR A 395 6.58 12.58 -12.63
N PHE A 396 7.49 11.75 -12.12
CA PHE A 396 8.90 11.81 -12.51
C PHE A 396 9.09 11.08 -13.85
N THR A 397 9.50 11.82 -14.88
CA THR A 397 9.82 11.27 -16.22
C THR A 397 11.28 10.86 -16.32
N ALA A 398 12.15 11.44 -15.48
CA ALA A 398 13.54 11.07 -15.28
C ALA A 398 14.00 11.46 -13.85
N ASP A 399 15.23 11.10 -13.46
CA ASP A 399 15.78 11.46 -12.15
C ASP A 399 15.87 12.99 -11.93
N ASN A 400 16.01 13.74 -13.02
CA ASN A 400 16.12 15.19 -13.03
C ASN A 400 14.95 15.87 -13.74
N GLU A 401 13.85 15.17 -14.03
CA GLU A 401 12.71 15.75 -14.74
C GLU A 401 11.38 15.26 -14.16
N ALA A 402 10.45 16.18 -13.98
CA ALA A 402 9.14 15.92 -13.41
C ALA A 402 8.04 16.73 -14.10
N GLU A 403 6.91 16.09 -14.36
CA GLU A 403 5.67 16.75 -14.78
C GLU A 403 4.78 16.99 -13.57
N VAL A 404 4.50 18.26 -13.29
CA VAL A 404 3.66 18.70 -12.18
C VAL A 404 2.30 19.13 -12.73
N LYS A 405 1.27 18.33 -12.45
CA LYS A 405 -0.11 18.74 -12.68
C LYS A 405 -0.57 19.59 -11.50
N CYS A 406 -0.90 20.85 -11.77
CA CYS A 406 -1.35 21.79 -10.76
C CYS A 406 -2.58 22.55 -11.22
N SER A 407 -3.36 23.02 -10.26
CA SER A 407 -4.47 23.95 -10.47
C SER A 407 -4.36 25.14 -9.51
N GLY A 408 -4.92 26.28 -9.90
CA GLY A 408 -4.91 27.47 -9.06
C GLY A 408 -5.76 28.61 -9.63
N PHE A 409 -5.86 29.68 -8.87
CA PHE A 409 -6.48 30.93 -9.30
C PHE A 409 -5.72 32.11 -8.71
N VAL A 410 -5.84 33.26 -9.36
CA VAL A 410 -5.30 34.53 -8.90
C VAL A 410 -6.36 35.61 -9.04
N THR A 411 -6.49 36.44 -8.02
CA THR A 411 -7.20 37.72 -8.05
C THR A 411 -6.19 38.84 -7.88
N ALA A 412 -6.16 39.77 -8.81
CA ALA A 412 -5.26 40.91 -8.76
C ALA A 412 -5.99 42.21 -9.09
N TYR A 413 -5.63 43.30 -8.43
CA TYR A 413 -6.10 44.63 -8.78
C TYR A 413 -5.35 45.13 -10.02
N SER A 414 -6.07 45.50 -11.07
CA SER A 414 -5.46 46.08 -12.27
C SER A 414 -5.36 47.59 -12.14
N TYR A 415 -4.14 48.13 -12.16
CA TYR A 415 -3.91 49.58 -12.19
C TYR A 415 -4.43 50.22 -13.50
N LEU A 416 -4.50 49.44 -14.58
CA LEU A 416 -4.99 49.91 -15.88
C LEU A 416 -6.52 50.01 -15.90
N MET A 417 -7.23 49.03 -15.33
CA MET A 417 -8.69 48.98 -15.36
C MET A 417 -9.34 49.60 -14.11
N GLY A 418 -8.56 49.86 -13.06
CA GLY A 418 -9.04 50.38 -11.79
C GLY A 418 -9.92 49.40 -11.01
N THR A 419 -9.88 48.10 -11.34
CA THR A 419 -10.77 47.07 -10.77
C THR A 419 -10.04 45.75 -10.57
N ASP A 420 -10.63 44.87 -9.75
CA ASP A 420 -10.14 43.52 -9.53
C ASP A 420 -10.41 42.63 -10.75
N VAL A 421 -9.38 41.91 -11.17
CA VAL A 421 -9.41 40.94 -12.26
C VAL A 421 -9.11 39.56 -11.69
N LYS A 422 -9.88 38.56 -12.13
CA LYS A 422 -9.72 37.16 -11.72
C LYS A 422 -9.26 36.33 -12.90
N SER A 423 -8.31 35.43 -12.67
CA SER A 423 -7.86 34.48 -13.70
C SER A 423 -8.89 33.39 -14.00
N GLY A 424 -9.82 33.13 -13.07
CA GLY A 424 -10.55 31.86 -13.02
C GLY A 424 -9.65 30.70 -12.57
N ASN A 425 -10.21 29.50 -12.47
CA ASN A 425 -9.44 28.30 -12.15
C ASN A 425 -8.65 27.85 -13.39
N VAL A 426 -7.33 27.86 -13.27
CA VAL A 426 -6.40 27.41 -14.30
C VAL A 426 -5.83 26.06 -13.88
N THR A 427 -5.86 25.07 -14.77
CA THR A 427 -5.20 23.78 -14.58
C THR A 427 -4.12 23.61 -15.65
N ALA A 428 -2.91 23.25 -15.25
CA ALA A 428 -1.78 23.07 -16.16
C ALA A 428 -0.93 21.85 -15.79
N VAL A 429 -0.15 21.37 -16.76
CA VAL A 429 0.93 20.41 -16.55
C VAL A 429 2.22 21.13 -16.88
N ILE A 430 3.05 21.36 -15.86
CA ILE A 430 4.29 22.11 -15.96
C ILE A 430 5.44 21.13 -15.83
N THR A 431 6.39 21.19 -16.76
CA THR A 431 7.62 20.38 -16.66
C THR A 431 8.64 21.13 -15.81
N TRP A 432 9.12 20.46 -14.77
CA TRP A 432 10.22 20.87 -13.92
C TRP A 432 11.46 20.05 -14.27
N ARG A 433 12.63 20.69 -14.24
CA ARG A 433 13.91 20.03 -14.48
C ARG A 433 14.92 20.46 -13.42
N LYS A 434 15.71 19.51 -12.91
CA LYS A 434 16.78 19.77 -11.95
C LYS A 434 18.01 20.28 -12.73
N GLU A 435 18.38 21.52 -12.50
CA GLU A 435 19.52 22.24 -13.09
C GLU A 435 20.39 22.79 -11.97
N ASP A 436 21.69 22.50 -11.99
CA ASP A 436 22.66 22.95 -10.97
C ASP A 436 22.21 22.66 -9.52
N GLY A 437 21.58 21.49 -9.33
CA GLY A 437 21.09 21.04 -8.02
C GLY A 437 19.73 21.62 -7.61
N SER A 438 19.14 22.54 -8.38
CA SER A 438 17.84 23.17 -8.08
C SER A 438 16.78 22.80 -9.10
N TRP A 439 15.54 22.57 -8.65
CA TRP A 439 14.41 22.36 -9.56
C TRP A 439 13.96 23.68 -10.17
N LYS A 440 13.87 23.73 -11.50
CA LYS A 440 13.44 24.90 -12.26
C LYS A 440 12.29 24.55 -13.19
N ILE A 441 11.41 25.51 -13.42
CA ILE A 441 10.37 25.42 -14.44
C ILE A 441 11.05 25.40 -15.80
N TYR A 442 10.88 24.30 -16.51
CA TYR A 442 11.50 24.04 -17.80
C TYR A 442 10.51 24.24 -18.94
N ARG A 443 9.25 23.80 -18.81
CA ARG A 443 8.25 23.91 -19.90
C ARG A 443 6.82 24.13 -19.41
N ASN A 444 5.99 24.66 -20.30
CA ASN A 444 4.52 24.63 -20.24
C ASN A 444 3.90 25.42 -19.06
N LEU A 445 4.55 26.51 -18.64
CA LEU A 445 4.00 27.43 -17.66
C LEU A 445 2.99 28.39 -18.34
N PRO A 446 1.71 28.45 -17.92
CA PRO A 446 0.75 29.39 -18.48
C PRO A 446 0.98 30.82 -17.98
N TYR A 447 1.56 31.69 -18.82
CA TYR A 447 1.83 33.09 -18.45
C TYR A 447 1.38 34.15 -19.48
N LYS A 448 0.74 33.78 -20.59
CA LYS A 448 0.18 34.73 -21.58
C LYS A 448 -1.33 34.62 -21.69
N PHE A 449 -1.99 35.72 -22.04
CA PHE A 449 -3.44 35.73 -22.29
C PHE A 449 -3.85 34.94 -23.55
N THR A 450 -2.93 34.73 -24.50
CA THR A 450 -3.17 33.88 -25.69
C THR A 450 -3.05 32.38 -25.40
N HIS A 451 -2.82 31.99 -24.14
CA HIS A 451 -2.82 30.59 -23.73
C HIS A 451 -4.15 29.91 -24.09
N PRO A 452 -4.16 28.66 -24.59
CA PRO A 452 -5.40 27.96 -24.95
C PRO A 452 -6.44 27.84 -23.83
N LEU A 453 -6.00 28.00 -22.57
CA LEU A 453 -6.86 27.99 -21.37
C LEU A 453 -7.58 29.33 -21.10
N ASN A 454 -7.27 30.38 -21.86
CA ASN A 454 -7.83 31.73 -21.72
C ASN A 454 -8.83 32.07 -22.85
N ARG A 455 -9.44 31.06 -23.49
CA ARG A 455 -10.49 31.23 -24.51
C ARG A 455 -11.87 30.91 -23.97
#